data_AF-A0A1Q5PQ21-F1
#
_entry.id   AF-A0A1Q5PQ21-F1
#
_cell.length_a   1.000
_cell.length_b   1.000
_cell.length_c   1.000
_cell.angle_alpha   90.00
_cell.angle_beta   90.00
_cell.angle_gamma   90.00
#
_symmetry.space_group_name_H-M   'P 1'
#
loop_
_entity.id
_entity.type
_entity.pdbx_description
1 polymer ?
#
loop_
_entity_poly.entity_id
_entity_poly.type
_entity_poly.pdbx_seq_one_letter_code
_entity_poly.pdbx_strand_id
1 'polypeptide(L)'
;MELAKSLEIIQQRAELPEQELGALFSALRFSQPLRNNWPAIRAEANILNAVYAAKTAGLVVDAMVLRKQLANPAAAQTIAETYALTQWRNYAHLDNLLPPLNLPKGVTPPRRVTRPAPQVLAELSRNWESAFPGFANFGWSERTLGTILALLESSGPALIRAALIAAEAAPLSTRQEDNLEAALTWQAGAATGMALGRLVLNQAGVEPTGIVLYQARPAVNPQEYRTALEDYHRGGPEGVLNWLRYYAQAVKTGVEHAQIMAQATYGGKPWDGFK
;
A
#
# COMPACT_ATOMS: atom_id res chain seq x y z
N MET A 1 14.76 -12.05 -17.49
CA MET A 1 14.27 -13.42 -17.81
C MET A 1 14.47 -14.38 -16.63
N GLU A 2 15.60 -14.32 -15.91
CA GLU A 2 15.86 -15.20 -14.77
C GLU A 2 14.96 -14.92 -13.56
N LEU A 3 14.83 -13.65 -13.13
CA LEU A 3 13.96 -13.26 -12.01
C LEU A 3 12.48 -13.67 -12.22
N ALA A 4 11.93 -13.48 -13.42
CA ALA A 4 10.54 -13.84 -13.71
C ALA A 4 10.27 -15.34 -13.50
N LYS A 5 11.18 -16.20 -13.98
CA LYS A 5 11.10 -17.66 -13.77
C LYS A 5 11.19 -18.03 -12.29
N SER A 6 12.07 -17.37 -11.53
CA SER A 6 12.16 -17.59 -10.07
C SER A 6 10.85 -17.23 -9.37
N LEU A 7 10.19 -16.14 -9.76
CA LEU A 7 8.93 -15.71 -9.17
C LEU A 7 7.78 -16.69 -9.48
N GLU A 8 7.75 -17.28 -10.68
CA GLU A 8 6.77 -18.33 -11.05
C GLU A 8 6.95 -19.60 -10.20
N ILE A 9 8.20 -20.03 -9.96
CA ILE A 9 8.49 -21.18 -9.08
C ILE A 9 8.02 -20.90 -7.64
N ILE A 10 8.26 -19.69 -7.14
CA ILE A 10 7.82 -19.27 -5.81
C ILE A 10 6.29 -19.28 -5.71
N GLN A 11 5.60 -18.75 -6.72
CA GLN A 11 4.14 -18.72 -6.78
C GLN A 11 3.54 -20.14 -6.67
N GLN A 12 4.08 -21.10 -7.41
CA GLN A 12 3.62 -22.50 -7.36
C GLN A 12 3.76 -23.12 -5.97
N ARG A 13 4.81 -22.77 -5.23
CA ARG A 13 5.07 -23.30 -3.87
C ARG A 13 4.28 -22.57 -2.78
N ALA A 14 3.95 -21.30 -2.99
CA ALA A 14 3.27 -20.49 -1.98
C ALA A 14 1.79 -20.86 -1.82
N GLU A 15 1.18 -21.50 -2.82
CA GLU A 15 -0.23 -21.92 -2.83
C GLU A 15 -1.17 -20.74 -2.51
N LEU A 16 -0.92 -19.60 -3.15
CA LEU A 16 -1.66 -18.38 -2.87
C LEU A 16 -3.12 -18.47 -3.34
N PRO A 17 -4.08 -17.82 -2.63
CA PRO A 17 -5.51 -17.89 -2.93
C PRO A 17 -5.91 -16.98 -4.10
N GLU A 18 -5.25 -17.12 -5.27
CA GLU A 18 -5.40 -16.19 -6.40
C GLU A 18 -6.82 -16.20 -7.00
N GLN A 19 -7.43 -17.38 -7.10
CA GLN A 19 -8.80 -17.50 -7.60
C GLN A 19 -9.80 -16.83 -6.66
N GLU A 20 -9.62 -17.00 -5.35
CA GLU A 20 -10.46 -16.37 -4.33
C GLU A 20 -10.28 -14.85 -4.35
N LEU A 21 -9.04 -14.36 -4.36
CA LEU A 21 -8.75 -12.93 -4.47
C LEU A 21 -9.32 -12.34 -5.76
N GLY A 22 -9.19 -13.04 -6.89
CA GLY A 22 -9.79 -12.63 -8.17
C GLY A 22 -11.31 -12.49 -8.10
N ALA A 23 -11.99 -13.44 -7.44
CA ALA A 23 -13.43 -13.37 -7.22
C ALA A 23 -13.82 -12.17 -6.34
N LEU A 24 -13.08 -11.92 -5.25
CA LEU A 24 -13.30 -10.78 -4.36
C LEU A 24 -13.08 -9.44 -5.07
N PHE A 25 -12.01 -9.31 -5.86
CA PHE A 25 -11.74 -8.11 -6.65
C PHE A 25 -12.80 -7.86 -7.71
N SER A 26 -13.26 -8.92 -8.39
CA SER A 26 -14.34 -8.83 -9.38
C SER A 26 -15.64 -8.36 -8.74
N ALA A 27 -16.04 -8.96 -7.61
CA ALA A 27 -17.22 -8.55 -6.86
C ALA A 27 -17.13 -7.09 -6.43
N LEU A 28 -15.97 -6.66 -5.91
CA LEU A 28 -15.75 -5.27 -5.51
C LEU A 28 -15.83 -4.31 -6.72
N ARG A 29 -15.11 -4.62 -7.82
CA ARG A 29 -15.06 -3.80 -9.04
C ARG A 29 -16.44 -3.51 -9.62
N PHE A 30 -17.35 -4.48 -9.56
CA PHE A 30 -18.69 -4.39 -10.10
C PHE A 30 -19.76 -4.05 -9.06
N SER A 31 -19.36 -3.71 -7.83
CA SER A 31 -20.28 -3.29 -6.77
C SER A 31 -21.00 -1.96 -7.08
N GLN A 32 -22.20 -1.81 -6.53
CA GLN A 32 -23.02 -0.60 -6.71
C GLN A 32 -22.32 0.68 -6.23
N PRO A 33 -21.61 0.71 -5.07
CA PRO A 33 -20.84 1.87 -4.65
C PRO A 33 -19.84 2.35 -5.71
N LEU A 34 -19.00 1.45 -6.25
CA LEU A 34 -17.99 1.80 -7.23
C LEU A 34 -18.57 2.13 -8.61
N ARG A 35 -19.75 1.61 -8.97
CA ARG A 35 -20.44 2.04 -10.20
C ARG A 35 -20.80 3.52 -10.18
N ASN A 36 -21.27 4.01 -9.03
CA ASN A 36 -21.87 5.35 -8.93
C ASN A 36 -20.92 6.42 -8.39
N ASN A 37 -19.98 6.06 -7.51
CA ASN A 37 -19.17 7.04 -6.80
C ASN A 37 -17.73 6.58 -6.54
N TRP A 38 -17.12 5.90 -7.51
CA TRP A 38 -15.74 5.42 -7.35
C TRP A 38 -14.70 6.50 -7.00
N PRO A 39 -14.77 7.76 -7.47
CA PRO A 39 -13.74 8.74 -7.12
C PRO A 39 -13.71 9.02 -5.61
N ALA A 40 -14.88 9.23 -4.99
CA ALA A 40 -14.97 9.47 -3.56
C ALA A 40 -14.58 8.23 -2.75
N ILE A 41 -14.97 7.04 -3.19
CA ILE A 41 -14.62 5.78 -2.51
C ILE A 41 -13.11 5.53 -2.56
N ARG A 42 -12.46 5.82 -3.69
CA ARG A 42 -11.00 5.70 -3.82
C ARG A 42 -10.27 6.74 -2.96
N ALA A 43 -10.75 7.98 -2.93
CA ALA A 43 -10.22 9.02 -2.05
C ALA A 43 -10.32 8.62 -0.57
N GLU A 44 -11.45 8.03 -0.15
CA GLU A 44 -11.64 7.53 1.20
C GLU A 44 -10.72 6.34 1.53
N ALA A 45 -10.51 5.42 0.58
CA ALA A 45 -9.54 4.33 0.76
C ALA A 45 -8.11 4.84 0.99
N ASN A 46 -7.72 5.96 0.38
CA ASN A 46 -6.41 6.58 0.60
C ASN A 46 -6.29 7.13 2.03
N ILE A 47 -7.34 7.76 2.55
CA ILE A 47 -7.39 8.27 3.93
C ILE A 47 -7.19 7.12 4.90
N LEU A 48 -7.95 6.03 4.74
CA LEU A 48 -7.87 4.90 5.66
C LEU A 48 -6.56 4.11 5.55
N ASN A 49 -6.02 3.91 4.35
CA ASN A 49 -4.69 3.32 4.21
C ASN A 49 -3.61 4.18 4.87
N ALA A 50 -3.72 5.50 4.82
CA ALA A 50 -2.79 6.41 5.46
C ALA A 50 -2.90 6.37 7.01
N VAL A 51 -4.13 6.35 7.54
CA VAL A 51 -4.39 6.17 8.98
C VAL A 51 -3.87 4.82 9.45
N TYR A 52 -4.12 3.75 8.70
CA TYR A 52 -3.61 2.42 9.04
C TYR A 52 -2.09 2.34 8.95
N ALA A 53 -1.46 3.00 7.98
CA ALA A 53 0.00 3.10 7.94
C ALA A 53 0.58 3.80 9.18
N ALA A 54 -0.05 4.90 9.62
CA ALA A 54 0.33 5.56 10.87
C ALA A 54 0.15 4.62 12.07
N LYS A 55 -0.97 3.90 12.17
CA LYS A 55 -1.24 2.93 13.24
C LYS A 55 -0.21 1.79 13.26
N THR A 56 0.18 1.26 12.10
CA THR A 56 1.26 0.26 11.97
C THR A 56 2.59 0.81 12.50
N ALA A 57 2.87 2.10 12.29
CA ALA A 57 4.04 2.80 12.81
C ALA A 57 3.94 3.14 14.32
N GLY A 58 2.87 2.73 15.01
CA GLY A 58 2.64 3.06 16.42
C GLY A 58 2.09 4.48 16.66
N LEU A 59 1.67 5.18 15.60
CA LEU A 59 1.11 6.53 15.65
C LEU A 59 -0.42 6.47 15.64
N VAL A 60 -1.07 7.27 16.47
CA VAL A 60 -2.53 7.32 16.55
C VAL A 60 -3.05 8.55 15.82
N VAL A 61 -3.85 8.33 14.78
CA VAL A 61 -4.52 9.39 14.00
C VAL A 61 -5.96 8.97 13.75
N ASP A 62 -6.90 9.89 14.01
CA ASP A 62 -8.31 9.67 13.70
C ASP A 62 -8.59 10.04 12.23
N ALA A 63 -9.35 9.21 11.52
CA ALA A 63 -9.71 9.45 10.12
C ALA A 63 -10.46 10.79 9.92
N MET A 64 -11.28 11.21 10.88
CA MET A 64 -11.95 12.52 10.90
C MET A 64 -10.95 13.67 10.98
N VAL A 65 -9.87 13.53 11.74
CA VAL A 65 -8.81 14.55 11.82
C VAL A 65 -8.14 14.70 10.45
N LEU A 66 -7.76 13.58 9.83
CA LEU A 66 -7.16 13.62 8.50
C LEU A 66 -8.12 14.22 7.46
N ARG A 67 -9.41 13.85 7.46
CA ARG A 67 -10.44 14.45 6.59
C ARG A 67 -10.52 15.98 6.73
N LYS A 68 -10.49 16.50 7.97
CA LYS A 68 -10.49 17.94 8.24
C LYS A 68 -9.23 18.63 7.71
N GLN A 69 -8.07 17.98 7.85
CA GLN A 69 -6.80 18.50 7.33
C GLN A 69 -6.76 18.52 5.81
N LEU A 70 -7.44 17.60 5.11
CA LEU A 70 -7.53 17.67 3.65
C LEU A 70 -8.32 18.90 3.16
N ALA A 71 -9.25 19.40 3.97
CA ALA A 71 -9.94 20.66 3.70
C ALA A 71 -9.09 21.90 4.06
N ASN A 72 -8.13 21.75 4.99
CA ASN A 72 -7.19 22.80 5.39
C ASN A 72 -5.81 22.21 5.76
N PRO A 73 -4.89 22.02 4.79
CA PRO A 73 -3.64 21.29 5.01
C PRO A 73 -2.67 21.96 6.00
N ALA A 74 -2.84 23.24 6.29
CA ALA A 74 -2.05 23.95 7.31
C ALA A 74 -2.40 23.52 8.75
N ALA A 75 -3.36 22.60 8.93
CA ALA A 75 -3.84 22.15 10.23
C ALA A 75 -3.17 20.87 10.77
N ALA A 76 -2.16 20.30 10.09
CA ALA A 76 -1.36 19.22 10.68
C ALA A 76 -0.44 19.76 11.77
N GLN A 77 -0.65 19.30 13.01
CA GLN A 77 -0.02 19.86 14.20
C GLN A 77 0.86 18.84 14.95
N THR A 78 0.69 17.54 14.68
CA THR A 78 1.44 16.47 15.34
C THR A 78 2.26 15.64 14.36
N ILE A 79 3.29 14.94 14.85
CA ILE A 79 4.08 13.99 14.07
C ILE A 79 3.17 12.91 13.45
N ALA A 80 2.20 12.41 14.21
CA ALA A 80 1.25 11.41 13.77
C ALA A 80 0.42 11.90 12.58
N GLU A 81 -0.15 13.11 12.69
CA GLU A 81 -0.93 13.75 11.64
C GLU A 81 -0.08 14.03 10.39
N THR A 82 1.12 14.57 10.54
CA THR A 82 2.05 14.84 9.43
C THR A 82 2.45 13.55 8.72
N TYR A 83 2.64 12.46 9.45
CA TYR A 83 2.94 11.14 8.90
C TYR A 83 1.77 10.62 8.05
N ALA A 84 0.55 10.62 8.62
CA ALA A 84 -0.64 10.18 7.90
C ALA A 84 -0.94 11.06 6.67
N LEU A 85 -0.81 12.39 6.79
CA LEU A 85 -1.01 13.32 5.67
C LEU A 85 -0.01 13.07 4.54
N THR A 86 1.25 12.81 4.88
CA THR A 86 2.30 12.49 3.89
C THR A 86 2.02 11.17 3.18
N GLN A 87 1.63 10.13 3.92
CA GLN A 87 1.27 8.86 3.30
C GLN A 87 -0.01 8.96 2.46
N TRP A 88 -0.99 9.79 2.86
CA TRP A 88 -2.14 10.09 2.02
C TRP A 88 -1.72 10.76 0.71
N ARG A 89 -0.78 11.73 0.74
CA ARG A 89 -0.26 12.38 -0.48
C ARG A 89 0.37 11.35 -1.43
N ASN A 90 1.09 10.37 -0.89
CA ASN A 90 1.66 9.28 -1.69
C ASN A 90 0.56 8.47 -2.40
N TYR A 91 -0.49 8.06 -1.69
CA TYR A 91 -1.60 7.35 -2.31
C TYR A 91 -2.37 8.21 -3.33
N ALA A 92 -2.61 9.48 -3.03
CA ALA A 92 -3.24 10.41 -3.97
C ALA A 92 -2.38 10.65 -5.22
N HIS A 93 -1.05 10.64 -5.07
CA HIS A 93 -0.12 10.73 -6.19
C HIS A 93 -0.21 9.49 -7.08
N LEU A 94 -0.21 8.29 -6.48
CA LEU A 94 -0.36 7.02 -7.20
C LEU A 94 -1.71 6.88 -7.89
N ASP A 95 -2.79 7.44 -7.32
CA ASP A 95 -4.12 7.44 -7.93
C ASP A 95 -4.14 8.07 -9.33
N ASN A 96 -3.27 9.07 -9.59
CA ASN A 96 -3.13 9.69 -10.91
C ASN A 96 -2.53 8.74 -11.97
N LEU A 97 -1.92 7.64 -11.52
CA LEU A 97 -1.37 6.59 -12.37
C LEU A 97 -2.36 5.43 -12.57
N LEU A 98 -3.45 5.38 -11.79
CA LEU A 98 -4.45 4.33 -11.88
C LEU A 98 -5.53 4.71 -12.91
N PRO A 99 -6.05 3.75 -13.69
CA PRO A 99 -7.14 4.05 -14.60
C PRO A 99 -8.41 4.46 -13.83
N PRO A 100 -9.24 5.35 -14.42
CA PRO A 100 -10.58 5.58 -13.92
C PRO A 100 -11.39 4.28 -14.02
N LEU A 101 -12.22 3.98 -13.01
CA LEU A 101 -13.03 2.76 -13.04
C LEU A 101 -14.16 2.88 -14.05
N ASN A 102 -14.87 4.00 -14.02
CA ASN A 102 -15.95 4.28 -14.96
C ASN A 102 -15.74 5.69 -15.50
N LEU A 103 -15.95 5.86 -16.80
CA LEU A 103 -15.99 7.16 -17.45
C LEU A 103 -17.45 7.51 -17.74
N PRO A 104 -17.85 8.78 -17.58
CA PRO A 104 -19.14 9.22 -18.10
C PRO A 104 -19.24 8.92 -19.60
N LYS A 105 -20.45 8.64 -20.07
CA LYS A 105 -20.69 8.40 -21.51
C LYS A 105 -20.16 9.57 -22.33
N GLY A 106 -19.40 9.29 -23.38
CA GLY A 106 -18.84 10.30 -24.29
C GLY A 106 -17.53 10.94 -23.81
N VAL A 107 -17.00 10.56 -22.63
CA VAL A 107 -15.68 11.02 -22.17
C VAL A 107 -14.60 10.09 -22.68
N THR A 108 -13.67 10.63 -23.46
CA THR A 108 -12.48 9.91 -23.90
C THR A 108 -11.58 9.61 -22.70
N PRO A 109 -11.08 8.37 -22.53
CA PRO A 109 -10.14 8.06 -21.47
C PRO A 109 -8.91 8.98 -21.55
N PRO A 110 -8.43 9.53 -20.42
CA PRO A 110 -7.17 10.27 -20.43
C PRO A 110 -6.05 9.34 -20.92
N ARG A 111 -5.11 9.90 -21.68
CA ARG A 111 -3.92 9.16 -22.12
C ARG A 111 -3.21 8.60 -20.89
N ARG A 112 -2.98 7.28 -20.87
CA ARG A 112 -2.21 6.65 -19.78
C ARG A 112 -0.82 7.25 -19.75
N VAL A 113 -0.50 7.93 -18.67
CA VAL A 113 0.88 8.36 -18.39
C VAL A 113 1.56 7.20 -17.68
N THR A 114 2.39 6.47 -18.42
CA THR A 114 3.31 5.51 -17.81
C THR A 114 4.51 6.28 -17.26
N ARG A 115 4.74 6.23 -15.95
CA ARG A 115 5.93 6.78 -15.32
C ARG A 115 6.95 5.67 -15.08
N PRO A 116 8.24 5.89 -15.38
CA PRO A 116 9.31 4.95 -15.00
C PRO A 116 9.33 4.73 -13.48
N ALA A 117 9.64 3.49 -13.06
CA ALA A 117 9.68 3.12 -11.65
C ALA A 117 10.59 4.02 -10.78
N PRO A 118 11.82 4.41 -11.23
CA PRO A 118 12.66 5.34 -10.48
C PRO A 118 12.01 6.71 -10.25
N GLN A 119 11.25 7.22 -11.24
CA GLN A 119 10.58 8.51 -11.12
C GLN A 119 9.46 8.46 -10.08
N VAL A 120 8.63 7.41 -10.12
CA VAL A 120 7.57 7.21 -9.13
C VAL A 120 8.18 7.17 -7.72
N LEU A 121 9.23 6.37 -7.52
CA LEU A 121 9.87 6.27 -6.22
C LEU A 121 10.49 7.59 -5.75
N ALA A 122 11.15 8.33 -6.64
CA ALA A 122 11.71 9.65 -6.30
C ALA A 122 10.61 10.65 -5.87
N GLU A 123 9.43 10.58 -6.48
CA GLU A 123 8.29 11.43 -6.09
C GLU A 123 7.73 11.06 -4.71
N LEU A 124 7.61 9.76 -4.40
CA LEU A 124 7.18 9.30 -3.07
C LEU A 124 8.22 9.68 -2.00
N SER A 125 9.51 9.46 -2.28
CA SER A 125 10.63 9.84 -1.40
C SER A 125 10.64 11.36 -1.13
N ARG A 126 10.41 12.18 -2.17
CA ARG A 126 10.33 13.64 -2.03
C ARG A 126 9.20 14.09 -1.11
N ASN A 127 8.04 13.44 -1.16
CA ASN A 127 6.92 13.77 -0.26
C ASN A 127 7.31 13.55 1.21
N TRP A 128 8.01 12.46 1.50
CA TRP A 128 8.53 12.16 2.83
C TRP A 128 9.61 13.15 3.27
N GLU A 129 10.62 13.39 2.43
CA GLU A 129 11.69 14.36 2.71
C GLU A 129 11.15 15.78 2.97
N SER A 130 10.11 16.18 2.22
CA SER A 130 9.48 17.48 2.41
C SER A 130 8.74 17.62 3.75
N ALA A 131 8.25 16.52 4.32
CA ALA A 131 7.50 16.53 5.58
C ALA A 131 8.40 16.23 6.78
N PHE A 132 9.44 15.42 6.55
CA PHE A 132 10.42 14.96 7.54
C PHE A 132 11.82 15.03 6.89
N PRO A 133 12.55 16.15 7.06
CA PRO A 133 13.91 16.26 6.54
C PRO A 133 14.78 15.11 7.04
N GLY A 134 15.51 14.46 6.12
CA GLY A 134 16.31 13.26 6.42
C GLY A 134 15.62 11.92 6.16
N PHE A 135 14.33 11.91 5.80
CA PHE A 135 13.61 10.68 5.44
C PHE A 135 13.84 10.22 4.00
N ALA A 136 14.65 10.96 3.23
CA ALA A 136 15.07 10.57 1.89
C ALA A 136 15.58 9.12 1.86
N ASN A 137 15.06 8.35 0.90
CA ASN A 137 15.42 6.94 0.68
C ASN A 137 15.11 6.00 1.85
N PHE A 138 14.43 6.45 2.92
CA PHE A 138 13.89 5.60 3.99
C PHE A 138 14.92 4.77 4.76
N GLY A 139 16.20 5.16 4.74
CA GLY A 139 17.28 4.34 5.28
C GLY A 139 17.57 3.07 4.47
N TRP A 140 17.00 2.93 3.26
CA TRP A 140 17.24 1.78 2.39
C TRP A 140 18.68 1.75 1.89
N SER A 141 19.27 0.56 1.88
CA SER A 141 20.54 0.30 1.23
C SER A 141 20.40 0.37 -0.31
N GLU A 142 21.52 0.56 -1.01
CA GLU A 142 21.55 0.46 -2.49
C GLU A 142 21.03 -0.90 -2.98
N ARG A 143 21.29 -1.98 -2.22
CA ARG A 143 20.76 -3.32 -2.51
C ARG A 143 19.24 -3.37 -2.41
N THR A 144 18.68 -2.80 -1.35
CA THR A 144 17.22 -2.74 -1.14
C THR A 144 16.56 -1.95 -2.28
N LEU A 145 17.10 -0.78 -2.59
CA LEU A 145 16.64 0.07 -3.69
C LEU A 145 16.70 -0.67 -5.03
N GLY A 146 17.84 -1.30 -5.35
CA GLY A 146 18.01 -2.07 -6.59
C GLY A 146 17.04 -3.24 -6.70
N THR A 147 16.75 -3.92 -5.58
CA THR A 147 15.79 -5.02 -5.53
C THR A 147 14.36 -4.53 -5.77
N ILE A 148 13.94 -3.45 -5.10
CA ILE A 148 12.61 -2.85 -5.29
C ILE A 148 12.42 -2.40 -6.74
N LEU A 149 13.41 -1.72 -7.34
CA LEU A 149 13.35 -1.30 -8.73
C LEU A 149 13.26 -2.50 -9.69
N ALA A 150 14.08 -3.52 -9.49
CA ALA A 150 14.02 -4.75 -10.30
C ALA A 150 12.64 -5.43 -10.20
N LEU A 151 12.04 -5.47 -9.00
CA LEU A 151 10.70 -6.01 -8.81
C LEU A 151 9.62 -5.14 -9.48
N LEU A 152 9.71 -3.81 -9.40
CA LEU A 152 8.80 -2.86 -10.07
C LEU A 152 8.84 -3.00 -11.61
N GLU A 153 9.98 -3.34 -12.18
CA GLU A 153 10.17 -3.45 -13.63
C GLU A 153 9.98 -4.88 -14.16
N SER A 154 10.01 -5.90 -13.29
CA SER A 154 9.83 -7.30 -13.70
C SER A 154 8.43 -7.60 -14.25
N SER A 155 8.30 -8.65 -15.05
CA SER A 155 7.03 -9.14 -15.62
C SER A 155 6.44 -10.35 -14.88
N GLY A 156 7.00 -10.71 -13.71
CA GLY A 156 6.56 -11.89 -12.96
C GLY A 156 5.19 -11.71 -12.28
N PRO A 157 4.71 -12.74 -11.56
CA PRO A 157 3.44 -12.73 -10.84
C PRO A 157 3.29 -11.50 -9.93
N ALA A 158 2.26 -10.69 -10.18
CA ALA A 158 2.13 -9.37 -9.55
C ALA A 158 1.92 -9.44 -8.03
N LEU A 159 1.22 -10.46 -7.52
CA LEU A 159 1.02 -10.65 -6.09
C LEU A 159 2.33 -10.96 -5.36
N ILE A 160 3.18 -11.81 -5.96
CA ILE A 160 4.52 -12.10 -5.42
C ILE A 160 5.37 -10.83 -5.44
N ARG A 161 5.41 -10.11 -6.57
CA ARG A 161 6.17 -8.87 -6.68
C ARG A 161 5.74 -7.83 -5.65
N ALA A 162 4.44 -7.62 -5.49
CA ALA A 162 3.89 -6.68 -4.52
C ALA A 162 4.24 -7.07 -3.07
N ALA A 163 4.15 -8.36 -2.75
CA ALA A 163 4.56 -8.87 -1.45
C ALA A 163 6.05 -8.67 -1.20
N LEU A 164 6.92 -9.04 -2.16
CA LEU A 164 8.37 -8.88 -2.01
C LEU A 164 8.77 -7.40 -1.90
N ILE A 165 8.17 -6.50 -2.68
CA ILE A 165 8.39 -5.05 -2.55
C ILE A 165 8.03 -4.59 -1.13
N ALA A 166 6.89 -5.03 -0.59
CA ALA A 166 6.47 -4.66 0.74
C ALA A 166 7.40 -5.19 1.85
N ALA A 167 8.01 -6.37 1.68
CA ALA A 167 9.02 -6.88 2.62
C ALA A 167 10.36 -6.14 2.51
N GLU A 168 10.90 -6.02 1.29
CA GLU A 168 12.18 -5.34 1.06
C GLU A 168 12.15 -3.88 1.51
N ALA A 169 11.01 -3.21 1.33
CA ALA A 169 10.78 -1.84 1.77
C ALA A 169 10.65 -1.68 3.29
N ALA A 170 10.50 -2.78 4.03
CA ALA A 170 10.34 -2.82 5.48
C ALA A 170 11.50 -3.58 6.16
N PRO A 171 12.77 -3.18 6.00
CA PRO A 171 13.89 -3.88 6.62
C PRO A 171 13.71 -3.98 8.12
N LEU A 172 14.00 -5.14 8.69
CA LEU A 172 14.11 -5.24 10.14
C LEU A 172 15.37 -4.55 10.59
N SER A 173 15.18 -3.47 11.36
CA SER A 173 16.27 -2.90 12.14
C SER A 173 16.69 -3.93 13.19
N THR A 174 17.88 -4.49 13.05
CA THR A 174 18.53 -5.31 14.09
C THR A 174 19.06 -4.45 15.24
N ARG A 175 18.97 -3.12 15.11
CA ARG A 175 19.33 -2.18 16.16
C ARG A 175 18.06 -1.83 16.92
N GLN A 176 18.07 -2.01 18.24
CA GLN A 176 17.19 -1.23 19.10
C GLN A 176 17.44 0.24 18.73
N GLU A 177 16.44 0.89 18.16
CA GLU A 177 16.63 2.26 17.71
C GLU A 177 16.49 3.18 18.89
N ASP A 178 17.62 3.74 19.30
CA ASP A 178 17.73 4.65 20.42
C ASP A 178 17.00 5.99 20.17
N ASN A 179 16.42 6.21 18.97
CA ASN A 179 15.62 7.41 18.69
C ASN A 179 14.41 7.17 17.76
N LEU A 180 13.39 8.03 17.93
CA LEU A 180 12.11 8.01 17.23
C LEU A 180 12.24 8.28 15.71
N GLU A 181 13.23 9.09 15.32
CA GLU A 181 13.42 9.52 13.93
C GLU A 181 13.80 8.35 13.03
N ALA A 182 14.75 7.53 13.47
CA ALA A 182 15.12 6.30 12.76
C ALA A 182 13.88 5.41 12.60
N ALA A 183 13.14 5.17 13.69
CA ALA A 183 11.98 4.27 13.67
C ALA A 183 10.93 4.72 12.66
N LEU A 184 10.62 6.02 12.65
CA LEU A 184 9.67 6.58 11.71
C LEU A 184 10.17 6.58 10.26
N THR A 185 11.48 6.71 10.03
CA THR A 185 12.09 6.63 8.70
C THR A 185 11.87 5.25 8.07
N TRP A 186 12.11 4.17 8.82
CA TRP A 186 11.88 2.81 8.34
C TRP A 186 10.40 2.52 8.11
N GLN A 187 9.55 2.99 9.02
CA GLN A 187 8.09 2.84 8.85
C GLN A 187 7.60 3.58 7.61
N ALA A 188 8.15 4.76 7.29
CA ALA A 188 7.86 5.47 6.05
C ALA A 188 8.27 4.66 4.81
N GLY A 189 9.41 3.95 4.88
CA GLY A 189 9.81 2.96 3.87
C GLY A 189 8.78 1.84 3.72
N ALA A 190 8.40 1.19 4.82
CA ALA A 190 7.43 0.11 4.83
C ALA A 190 6.07 0.54 4.24
N ALA A 191 5.59 1.72 4.65
CA ALA A 191 4.37 2.32 4.11
C ALA A 191 4.48 2.61 2.60
N THR A 192 5.64 3.08 2.14
CA THR A 192 5.93 3.30 0.72
C THR A 192 5.94 1.98 -0.06
N GLY A 193 6.53 0.91 0.48
CA GLY A 193 6.50 -0.43 -0.12
C GLY A 193 5.08 -0.96 -0.32
N MET A 194 4.21 -0.79 0.67
CA MET A 194 2.79 -1.15 0.56
C MET A 194 2.07 -0.34 -0.51
N ALA A 195 2.38 0.96 -0.65
CA ALA A 195 1.84 1.81 -1.70
C ALA A 195 2.32 1.40 -3.11
N LEU A 196 3.59 1.03 -3.25
CA LEU A 196 4.15 0.49 -4.48
C LEU A 196 3.55 -0.88 -4.84
N GLY A 197 3.30 -1.74 -3.86
CA GLY A 197 2.61 -3.02 -4.06
C GLY A 197 1.20 -2.84 -4.65
N ARG A 198 0.44 -1.85 -4.16
CA ARG A 198 -0.84 -1.44 -4.75
C ARG A 198 -0.70 -1.03 -6.22
N LEU A 199 0.31 -0.22 -6.54
CA LEU A 199 0.58 0.20 -7.92
C LEU A 199 0.84 -1.03 -8.82
N VAL A 200 1.69 -1.96 -8.38
CA VAL A 200 2.01 -3.19 -9.13
C VAL A 200 0.76 -4.03 -9.40
N LEU A 201 -0.05 -4.27 -8.37
CA LEU A 201 -1.28 -5.06 -8.50
C LEU A 201 -2.27 -4.41 -9.46
N ASN A 202 -2.40 -3.08 -9.42
CA ASN A 202 -3.32 -2.37 -10.30
C ASN A 202 -2.82 -2.31 -11.75
N GLN A 203 -1.54 -2.00 -11.97
CA GLN A 203 -0.95 -1.98 -13.31
C GLN A 203 -0.98 -3.35 -13.99
N ALA A 204 -0.84 -4.42 -13.22
CA ALA A 204 -0.99 -5.79 -13.71
C ALA A 204 -2.46 -6.23 -13.91
N GLY A 205 -3.43 -5.39 -13.54
CA GLY A 205 -4.86 -5.71 -13.66
C GLY A 205 -5.37 -6.74 -12.65
N VAL A 206 -4.55 -7.14 -11.67
CA VAL A 206 -4.93 -8.09 -10.61
C VAL A 206 -5.91 -7.43 -9.65
N GLU A 207 -5.63 -6.20 -9.24
CA GLU A 207 -6.50 -5.41 -8.36
C GLU A 207 -6.97 -4.15 -9.13
N PRO A 208 -8.07 -4.22 -9.89
CA PRO A 208 -8.45 -3.15 -10.80
C PRO A 208 -9.15 -1.96 -10.11
N THR A 209 -9.52 -2.07 -8.84
CA THR A 209 -10.36 -1.07 -8.15
C THR A 209 -9.55 0.09 -7.60
N GLY A 210 -8.35 -0.20 -7.09
CA GLY A 210 -7.52 0.75 -6.37
C GLY A 210 -8.10 1.11 -5.01
N ILE A 211 -8.93 0.30 -4.35
CA ILE A 211 -9.51 0.70 -3.05
C ILE A 211 -9.18 -0.24 -1.88
N VAL A 212 -8.36 -1.25 -2.13
CA VAL A 212 -7.97 -2.24 -1.11
C VAL A 212 -7.23 -1.58 0.05
N LEU A 213 -7.58 -1.97 1.27
CA LEU A 213 -6.98 -1.44 2.50
C LEU A 213 -5.80 -2.32 2.96
N TYR A 214 -4.69 -2.27 2.24
CA TYR A 214 -3.50 -3.14 2.45
C TYR A 214 -2.93 -3.07 3.87
N GLN A 215 -3.02 -1.90 4.50
CA GLN A 215 -2.50 -1.66 5.84
C GLN A 215 -3.46 -2.09 6.96
N ALA A 216 -4.68 -2.54 6.65
CA ALA A 216 -5.68 -2.86 7.66
C ALA A 216 -5.25 -4.01 8.58
N ARG A 217 -4.73 -5.11 8.03
CA ARG A 217 -4.26 -6.25 8.84
C ARG A 217 -3.04 -5.88 9.69
N PRO A 218 -1.96 -5.27 9.15
CA PRO A 218 -0.85 -4.77 9.97
C PRO A 218 -1.29 -3.83 11.09
N ALA A 219 -2.26 -2.94 10.84
CA ALA A 219 -2.75 -1.99 11.83
C ALA A 219 -3.57 -2.64 12.95
N VAL A 220 -4.31 -3.71 12.66
CA VAL A 220 -5.09 -4.46 13.66
C VAL A 220 -4.22 -5.44 14.44
N ASN A 221 -3.26 -6.08 13.78
CA ASN A 221 -2.36 -7.05 14.40
C ASN A 221 -0.88 -6.78 14.02
N PRO A 222 -0.25 -5.74 14.64
CA PRO A 222 1.14 -5.40 14.34
C PRO A 222 2.14 -6.49 14.71
N GLN A 223 1.80 -7.39 15.65
CA GLN A 223 2.69 -8.48 16.06
C GLN A 223 2.76 -9.56 14.98
N GLU A 224 1.63 -9.96 14.40
CA GLU A 224 1.61 -10.92 13.30
C GLU A 224 2.39 -10.40 12.08
N TYR A 225 2.22 -9.12 11.75
CA TYR A 225 2.99 -8.44 10.71
C TYR A 225 4.50 -8.54 10.96
N ARG A 226 4.95 -8.19 12.17
CA ARG A 226 6.36 -8.24 12.55
C ARG A 226 6.91 -9.66 12.50
N THR A 227 6.18 -10.64 13.02
CA THR A 227 6.60 -12.05 12.97
C THR A 227 6.75 -12.56 11.53
N ALA A 228 5.83 -12.21 10.62
CA ALA A 228 5.94 -12.59 9.22
C ALA A 228 7.15 -11.92 8.52
N LEU A 229 7.44 -10.65 8.84
CA LEU A 229 8.65 -9.97 8.36
C LEU A 229 9.94 -10.56 8.96
N GLU A 230 9.93 -10.95 10.24
CA GLU A 230 11.08 -11.61 10.89
C GLU A 230 11.42 -12.93 10.22
N ASP A 231 10.40 -13.72 9.91
CA ASP A 231 10.57 -14.95 9.15
C ASP A 231 11.13 -14.68 7.75
N TYR A 232 10.64 -13.67 7.03
CA TYR A 232 11.20 -13.26 5.73
C TYR A 232 12.68 -12.92 5.81
N HIS A 233 13.07 -12.05 6.75
CA HIS A 233 14.45 -11.55 6.86
C HIS A 233 15.45 -12.59 7.39
N ARG A 234 14.99 -13.66 8.05
CA ARG A 234 15.85 -14.82 8.33
C ARG A 234 16.35 -15.49 7.04
N GLY A 235 15.74 -15.23 5.89
CA GLY A 235 16.25 -15.56 4.57
C GLY A 235 16.03 -17.01 4.13
N GLY A 236 15.25 -17.79 4.88
CA GLY A 236 14.90 -19.16 4.52
C GLY A 236 13.72 -19.25 3.55
N PRO A 237 13.64 -20.30 2.70
CA PRO A 237 12.51 -20.48 1.77
C PRO A 237 11.14 -20.45 2.48
N GLU A 238 11.01 -21.13 3.62
CA GLU A 238 9.77 -21.12 4.41
C GLU A 238 9.42 -19.71 4.92
N GLY A 239 10.42 -18.91 5.29
CA GLY A 239 10.20 -17.53 5.71
C GLY A 239 9.63 -16.65 4.60
N VAL A 240 10.13 -16.83 3.37
CA VAL A 240 9.55 -16.20 2.19
C VAL A 240 8.12 -16.66 1.96
N LEU A 241 7.84 -17.97 2.03
CA LEU A 241 6.48 -18.49 1.84
C LEU A 241 5.51 -17.98 2.92
N ASN A 242 5.93 -17.92 4.18
CA ASN A 242 5.14 -17.38 5.29
C ASN A 242 4.77 -15.91 5.04
N TRP A 243 5.73 -15.10 4.61
CA TRP A 243 5.48 -13.72 4.25
C TRP A 243 4.50 -13.58 3.09
N LEU A 244 4.65 -14.38 2.02
CA LEU A 244 3.75 -14.35 0.88
C LEU A 244 2.30 -14.70 1.26
N ARG A 245 2.13 -15.73 2.11
CA ARG A 245 0.81 -16.12 2.64
C ARG A 245 0.23 -15.03 3.52
N TYR A 246 1.04 -14.45 4.42
CA TYR A 246 0.64 -13.30 5.24
C TYR A 246 0.17 -12.13 4.37
N TYR A 247 0.95 -11.76 3.35
CA TYR A 247 0.61 -10.66 2.45
C TYR A 247 -0.69 -10.91 1.70
N ALA A 248 -0.89 -12.11 1.14
CA ALA A 248 -2.15 -12.47 0.48
C ALA A 248 -3.35 -12.39 1.43
N GLN A 249 -3.18 -12.82 2.68
CA GLN A 249 -4.23 -12.70 3.69
C GLN A 249 -4.47 -11.23 4.10
N ALA A 250 -3.43 -10.39 4.15
CA ALA A 250 -3.57 -8.95 4.36
C ALA A 250 -4.35 -8.28 3.23
N VAL A 251 -4.09 -8.68 1.97
CA VAL A 251 -4.86 -8.22 0.80
C VAL A 251 -6.32 -8.64 0.91
N LYS A 252 -6.60 -9.91 1.23
CA LYS A 252 -7.96 -10.42 1.43
C LYS A 252 -8.72 -9.62 2.49
N THR A 253 -8.11 -9.47 3.68
CA THR A 253 -8.66 -8.66 4.78
C THR A 253 -8.92 -7.22 4.32
N GLY A 254 -7.99 -6.64 3.56
CA GLY A 254 -8.10 -5.31 3.01
C GLY A 254 -9.26 -5.14 2.01
N VAL A 255 -9.59 -6.18 1.23
CA VAL A 255 -10.76 -6.18 0.32
C VAL A 255 -12.06 -6.22 1.11
N GLU A 256 -12.16 -7.10 2.10
CA GLU A 256 -13.33 -7.22 2.97
C GLU A 256 -13.61 -5.89 3.67
N HIS A 257 -12.58 -5.23 4.18
CA HIS A 257 -12.70 -3.92 4.80
C HIS A 257 -13.05 -2.82 3.78
N ALA A 258 -12.49 -2.90 2.57
CA ALA A 258 -12.83 -1.97 1.49
C ALA A 258 -14.31 -2.08 1.06
N GLN A 259 -14.91 -3.27 1.12
CA GLN A 259 -16.34 -3.45 0.84
C GLN A 259 -17.21 -2.72 1.87
N ILE A 260 -16.91 -2.87 3.16
CA ILE A 260 -17.61 -2.18 4.26
C ILE A 260 -17.48 -0.66 4.09
N MET A 261 -16.24 -0.19 3.88
CA MET A 261 -15.93 1.21 3.63
C MET A 261 -16.72 1.77 2.45
N ALA A 262 -16.69 1.08 1.30
CA ALA A 262 -17.35 1.55 0.08
C ALA A 262 -18.87 1.69 0.29
N GLN A 263 -19.48 0.75 1.01
CA GLN A 263 -20.90 0.80 1.32
C GLN A 263 -21.25 1.97 2.25
N ALA A 264 -20.44 2.20 3.29
CA ALA A 264 -20.65 3.30 4.24
C ALA A 264 -20.52 4.66 3.55
N THR A 265 -19.44 4.86 2.79
CA THR A 265 -19.17 6.08 2.02
C THR A 265 -20.27 6.37 1.00
N TYR A 266 -20.76 5.34 0.31
CA TYR A 266 -21.90 5.47 -0.61
C TYR A 266 -23.19 5.89 0.11
N GLY A 267 -23.40 5.42 1.34
CA GLY A 267 -24.51 5.84 2.20
C GLY A 267 -24.33 7.23 2.84
N GLY A 268 -23.27 7.97 2.49
CA GLY A 268 -22.99 9.31 3.01
C GLY A 268 -22.42 9.35 4.44
N LYS A 269 -22.00 8.21 4.98
CA LYS A 269 -21.36 8.10 6.30
C LYS A 269 -19.91 7.64 6.13
N PRO A 270 -18.91 8.51 6.34
CA PRO A 270 -17.52 8.10 6.32
C PRO A 270 -17.29 6.98 7.33
N TRP A 271 -16.50 5.97 6.95
CA TRP A 271 -16.18 4.85 7.84
C TRP A 271 -14.89 5.16 8.58
N ASP A 272 -14.90 5.15 9.91
CA ASP A 272 -13.72 5.52 10.71
C ASP A 272 -12.70 4.37 10.89
N GLY A 273 -12.87 3.29 10.13
CA GLY A 273 -12.04 2.11 10.23
C GLY A 273 -12.34 1.26 11.47
N PHE A 274 -11.50 0.23 11.69
CA PHE A 274 -11.55 -0.55 12.92
C PHE A 274 -10.72 0.13 14.02
N LYS A 275 -11.29 0.19 15.23
CA LYS A 275 -10.61 0.66 16.44
C LYS A 275 -9.52 -0.32 16.86
#